data_AF-A0A351USP4-F1
#
_entry.id   AF-A0A351USP4-F1
#
_cell.length_a   1.000
_cell.length_b   1.000
_cell.length_c   1.000
_cell.angle_alpha   90.00
_cell.angle_beta   90.00
_cell.angle_gamma   90.00
#
_symmetry.space_group_name_H-M   'P 1'
#
loop_
_entity.id
_entity.type
_entity.pdbx_description
1 polymer ?
#
loop_
_entity_poly.entity_id
_entity_poly.type
_entity_poly.pdbx_seq_one_letter_code
_entity_poly.pdbx_strand_id
1 'polypeptide(L)'
;KTDYGQEEAIAVFGKDPRMYQMTVTAFEKDKKGAVTEAHVISLEPNRDETGRMQMIPVEGTEKKIKADLVLIAAGFLGARKDVADAFEVELDQRGRVKTVPGAYEVKEKKIFTAGDMHRGQSLVVWAIEEGREAARAVDESLMGYTNL
;
A
#
# COMPACT_ATOMS: atom_id res chain seq x y z
N LYS A 1 16.80 3.95 14.39
CA LYS A 1 17.90 4.73 13.79
C LYS A 1 17.28 5.99 13.21
N THR A 2 17.83 7.16 13.50
CA THR A 2 17.36 8.45 12.97
C THR A 2 18.03 8.64 11.60
N ASP A 3 17.26 8.99 10.57
CA ASP A 3 17.77 9.44 9.28
C ASP A 3 17.87 10.97 9.24
N TYR A 4 18.47 11.50 8.17
CA TYR A 4 18.71 12.94 8.02
C TYR A 4 17.41 13.77 8.12
N GLY A 5 16.29 13.28 7.59
CA GLY A 5 15.01 14.01 7.63
C GLY A 5 14.45 14.12 9.05
N GLN A 6 14.70 13.11 9.89
CA GLN A 6 14.33 13.19 11.30
C GLN A 6 15.30 14.08 12.10
N GLU A 7 16.59 14.10 11.76
CA GLU A 7 17.55 15.04 12.35
C GLU A 7 17.17 16.50 12.04
N GLU A 8 16.79 16.80 10.79
CA GLU A 8 16.27 18.10 10.38
C GLU A 8 14.99 18.47 11.13
N ALA A 9 14.04 17.55 11.25
CA ALA A 9 12.80 17.79 12.00
C ALA A 9 13.08 18.08 13.48
N ILE A 10 14.00 17.35 14.12
CA ILE A 10 14.41 17.61 15.50
C ILE A 10 15.06 18.98 15.63
N ALA A 11 15.92 19.38 14.68
CA ALA A 11 16.56 20.68 14.69
C ALA A 11 15.56 21.84 14.56
N VAL A 12 14.50 21.66 13.75
CA VAL A 12 13.47 22.69 13.52
C VAL A 12 12.43 22.73 14.64
N PHE A 13 11.97 21.57 15.11
CA PHE A 13 10.81 21.47 16.02
C PHE A 13 11.18 21.07 17.46
N GLY A 14 12.46 20.84 17.74
CA GLY A 14 12.99 20.52 19.07
C GLY A 14 12.70 19.09 19.56
N LYS A 15 12.08 18.23 18.73
CA LYS A 15 11.76 16.84 19.06
C LYS A 15 11.49 16.00 17.81
N ASP A 16 11.54 14.68 17.97
CA ASP A 16 11.11 13.75 16.92
C ASP A 16 9.59 13.90 16.70
N PRO A 17 9.13 14.15 15.46
CA PRO A 17 7.71 14.33 15.18
C PRO A 17 6.91 13.01 15.16
N ARG A 18 7.59 11.86 15.17
CA ARG A 18 6.93 10.55 15.03
C ARG A 18 6.22 10.15 16.33
N MET A 19 4.97 9.72 16.20
CA MET A 19 4.23 9.06 17.27
C MET A 19 3.98 7.62 16.84
N TYR A 20 4.63 6.68 17.53
CA TYR A 20 4.43 5.24 17.31
C TYR A 20 3.21 4.75 18.09
N GLN A 21 2.70 3.58 17.69
CA GLN A 21 1.57 2.92 18.36
C GLN A 21 0.36 3.86 18.51
N MET A 22 0.03 4.57 17.44
CA MET A 22 -1.04 5.53 17.40
C MET A 22 -1.81 5.37 16.10
N THR A 23 -3.13 5.52 16.16
CA THR A 23 -3.97 5.55 14.98
C THR A 23 -4.86 6.79 14.98
N VAL A 24 -5.24 7.23 13.79
CA VAL A 24 -6.21 8.31 13.59
C VAL A 24 -7.60 7.71 13.61
N THR A 25 -8.49 8.29 14.41
CA THR A 25 -9.89 7.84 14.54
C THR A 25 -10.86 8.74 13.79
N ALA A 26 -10.55 10.03 13.66
CA ALA A 26 -11.38 11.00 12.95
C ALA A 26 -10.57 12.25 12.53
N PHE A 27 -11.13 13.00 11.59
CA PHE A 27 -10.70 14.35 11.26
C PHE A 27 -11.83 15.33 11.54
N GLU A 28 -11.51 16.44 12.22
CA GLU A 28 -12.43 17.55 12.43
C GLU A 28 -12.22 18.59 11.32
N LYS A 29 -13.33 19.18 10.86
CA LYS A 29 -13.35 20.16 9.77
C LYS A 29 -14.12 21.41 10.18
N ASP A 30 -13.70 22.54 9.64
CA ASP A 30 -14.42 23.80 9.80
C ASP A 30 -15.70 23.87 8.96
N LYS A 31 -16.44 24.97 9.07
CA LYS A 31 -17.67 25.22 8.29
C LYS A 31 -17.44 25.29 6.77
N LYS A 32 -16.20 25.52 6.34
CA LYS A 32 -15.81 25.60 4.92
C LYS A 32 -15.28 24.26 4.39
N GLY A 33 -15.11 23.25 5.26
CA GLY A 33 -14.64 21.92 4.91
C GLY A 33 -13.12 21.73 5.03
N ALA A 34 -12.38 22.71 5.53
CA ALA A 34 -10.94 22.58 5.78
C ALA A 34 -10.69 21.76 7.06
N VAL A 35 -9.68 20.89 7.05
CA VAL A 35 -9.27 20.15 8.25
C VAL A 35 -8.71 21.11 9.29
N THR A 36 -9.05 20.89 10.55
CA THR A 36 -8.56 21.68 11.68
C THR A 36 -7.84 20.82 12.70
N GLU A 37 -8.31 19.58 12.89
CA GLU A 37 -7.77 18.65 13.90
C GLU A 37 -7.82 17.20 13.40
N ALA A 38 -6.83 16.40 13.83
CA ALA A 38 -6.82 14.95 13.72
C ALA A 38 -7.01 14.36 15.14
N HIS A 39 -8.00 13.49 15.29
CA HIS A 39 -8.22 12.74 16.52
C HIS A 39 -7.42 11.46 16.48
N VAL A 40 -6.67 11.21 17.53
CA VAL A 40 -5.78 10.05 17.63
C VAL A 40 -5.99 9.31 18.94
N ILE A 41 -5.69 8.01 18.93
CA ILE A 41 -5.70 7.15 20.12
C ILE A 41 -4.45 6.26 20.11
N SER A 42 -3.90 5.99 21.29
CA SER A 42 -2.80 5.05 21.43
C SER A 42 -3.27 3.62 21.24
N LEU A 43 -2.38 2.77 20.77
CA LEU A 43 -2.59 1.35 20.53
C LEU A 43 -1.64 0.53 21.38
N GLU A 44 -2.07 -0.63 21.85
CA GLU A 44 -1.20 -1.62 22.48
C GLU A 44 -1.27 -2.97 21.76
N PRO A 45 -0.14 -3.71 21.71
CA PRO A 45 -0.12 -5.03 21.11
C PRO A 45 -0.85 -6.03 22.01
N ASN A 46 -1.86 -6.70 21.46
CA ASN A 46 -2.56 -7.81 22.09
C ASN A 46 -2.46 -9.05 21.19
N ARG A 47 -2.29 -10.22 21.79
CA ARG A 47 -2.24 -11.47 21.04
C ARG A 47 -3.54 -12.22 21.29
N ASP A 48 -4.29 -12.46 20.21
CA ASP A 48 -5.54 -13.20 20.32
C ASP A 48 -5.31 -14.70 20.54
N GLU A 49 -6.41 -15.43 20.79
CA GLU A 49 -6.42 -16.88 21.03
C GLU A 49 -5.88 -17.70 19.84
N THR A 50 -5.89 -17.12 18.62
CA THR A 50 -5.33 -17.74 17.41
C THR A 50 -3.84 -17.46 17.23
N GLY A 51 -3.24 -16.71 18.17
CA GLY A 51 -1.84 -16.31 18.16
C GLY A 51 -1.54 -15.12 17.25
N ARG A 52 -2.54 -14.47 16.65
CA ARG A 52 -2.37 -13.29 15.80
C ARG A 52 -2.18 -12.05 16.68
N MET A 53 -1.22 -11.22 16.30
CA MET A 53 -1.00 -9.92 16.93
C MET A 53 -2.00 -8.91 16.38
N GLN A 54 -2.73 -8.27 17.27
CA GLN A 54 -3.64 -7.17 17.00
C GLN A 54 -3.18 -5.93 17.76
N MET A 55 -3.47 -4.75 17.22
CA MET A 55 -3.22 -3.48 17.89
C MET A 55 -4.56 -2.96 18.40
N ILE A 56 -4.75 -2.92 19.72
CA ILE A 56 -6.01 -2.56 20.36
C ILE A 56 -5.94 -1.13 20.90
N PRO A 57 -6.97 -0.29 20.70
CA PRO A 57 -7.02 1.05 21.29
C PRO A 57 -6.99 1.05 22.82
N VAL A 58 -6.22 1.96 23.40
CA VAL A 58 -6.14 2.18 24.84
C VAL A 58 -7.09 3.32 25.23
N GLU A 59 -8.19 3.00 25.90
CA GLU A 59 -9.17 4.00 26.36
C GLU A 59 -8.51 5.05 27.28
N GLY A 60 -8.95 6.31 27.15
CA GLY A 60 -8.40 7.43 27.93
C GLY A 60 -7.11 8.02 27.37
N THR A 61 -6.60 7.49 26.24
CA THR A 61 -5.42 8.04 25.54
C THR A 61 -5.76 8.93 24.35
N GLU A 62 -7.04 9.26 24.20
CA GLU A 62 -7.55 10.08 23.10
C GLU A 62 -6.91 11.48 23.15
N LYS A 63 -6.39 11.92 22.00
CA LYS A 63 -5.78 13.24 21.84
C LYS A 63 -6.24 13.88 20.55
N LYS A 64 -6.24 15.21 20.56
CA LYS A 64 -6.45 16.02 19.37
C LYS A 64 -5.15 16.67 18.96
N ILE A 65 -4.82 16.57 17.68
CA ILE A 65 -3.65 17.20 17.07
C ILE A 65 -4.16 18.24 16.09
N LYS A 66 -3.77 19.50 16.28
CA LYS A 66 -4.07 20.55 15.30
C LYS A 66 -3.37 20.25 13.98
N ALA A 67 -4.10 20.31 12.88
CA ALA A 67 -3.59 20.05 11.56
C ALA A 67 -4.36 20.86 10.51
N ASP A 68 -3.62 21.63 9.71
CA ASP A 68 -4.17 22.38 8.58
C ASP A 68 -4.06 21.58 7.26
N LEU A 69 -3.24 20.51 7.24
CA LEU A 69 -3.03 19.62 6.11
C LEU A 69 -2.80 18.19 6.62
N VAL A 70 -3.45 17.22 5.97
CA VAL A 70 -3.27 15.79 6.23
C VAL A 70 -2.81 15.11 4.94
N LEU A 71 -1.63 14.48 5.01
CA LEU A 71 -1.09 13.66 3.92
C LEU A 71 -1.26 12.19 4.27
N ILE A 72 -2.15 11.49 3.57
CA ILE A 72 -2.39 10.06 3.77
C ILE A 72 -1.36 9.28 2.95
N ALA A 73 -0.38 8.69 3.65
CA ALA A 73 0.67 7.86 3.07
C ALA A 73 0.53 6.39 3.46
N ALA A 74 -0.69 5.85 3.43
CA ALA A 74 -1.01 4.48 3.85
C ALA A 74 -0.69 3.40 2.78
N GLY A 75 -0.11 3.79 1.65
CA GLY A 75 0.14 2.91 0.51
C GLY A 75 -1.12 2.68 -0.34
N PHE A 76 -1.11 1.60 -1.12
CA PHE A 76 -2.21 1.22 -2.01
C PHE A 76 -2.43 -0.30 -1.98
N LEU A 77 -3.66 -0.74 -2.25
CA LEU A 77 -4.03 -2.16 -2.15
C LEU A 77 -3.77 -2.93 -3.45
N GLY A 78 -4.04 -2.33 -4.61
CA GLY A 78 -3.93 -3.02 -5.90
C GLY A 78 -4.06 -2.09 -7.11
N ALA A 79 -4.27 -2.71 -8.27
CA ALA A 79 -4.46 -2.02 -9.54
C ALA A 79 -5.73 -1.16 -9.54
N ARG A 80 -5.74 -0.10 -10.37
CA ARG A 80 -6.96 0.68 -10.54
C ARG A 80 -8.02 -0.13 -11.27
N LYS A 81 -9.24 -0.11 -10.75
CA LYS A 81 -10.38 -0.86 -11.31
C LYS A 81 -10.69 -0.45 -12.75
N ASP A 82 -10.61 0.84 -13.08
CA ASP A 82 -10.93 1.33 -14.42
C ASP A 82 -9.98 0.80 -15.51
N VAL A 83 -8.71 0.56 -15.16
CA VAL A 83 -7.75 -0.11 -16.06
C VAL A 83 -8.13 -1.57 -16.22
N ALA A 84 -8.45 -2.27 -15.13
CA ALA A 84 -8.88 -3.67 -15.19
C ALA A 84 -10.14 -3.85 -16.05
N ASP A 85 -11.13 -2.96 -15.88
CA ASP A 85 -12.38 -2.94 -16.64
C ASP A 85 -12.11 -2.70 -18.13
N ALA A 86 -11.21 -1.77 -18.49
CA ALA A 86 -10.88 -1.44 -19.88
C ALA A 86 -10.22 -2.59 -20.65
N PHE A 87 -9.48 -3.46 -19.96
CA PHE A 87 -8.89 -4.68 -20.51
C PHE A 87 -9.75 -5.93 -20.24
N GLU A 88 -10.91 -5.74 -19.61
CA GLU A 88 -11.84 -6.79 -19.21
C GLU A 88 -11.20 -7.89 -18.34
N VAL A 89 -10.22 -7.56 -17.49
CA VAL A 89 -9.49 -8.53 -16.66
C VAL A 89 -10.05 -8.58 -15.24
N GLU A 90 -10.05 -9.77 -14.64
CA GLU A 90 -10.47 -9.95 -13.25
C GLU A 90 -9.39 -9.48 -12.28
N LEU A 91 -9.82 -8.93 -11.15
CA LEU A 91 -8.96 -8.67 -9.99
C LEU A 91 -9.11 -9.77 -8.95
N ASP A 92 -8.03 -10.09 -8.25
CA ASP A 92 -8.05 -10.98 -7.09
C ASP A 92 -8.58 -10.28 -5.82
N GLN A 93 -8.66 -11.02 -4.72
CA GLN A 93 -9.13 -10.49 -3.42
C GLN A 93 -8.27 -9.35 -2.86
N ARG A 94 -7.06 -9.17 -3.39
CA ARG A 94 -6.13 -8.09 -3.00
C ARG A 94 -6.11 -6.97 -4.04
N GLY A 95 -6.98 -6.99 -5.05
CA GLY A 95 -7.06 -5.95 -6.07
C GLY A 95 -5.97 -6.04 -7.14
N ARG A 96 -5.28 -7.18 -7.29
CA ARG A 96 -4.25 -7.40 -8.31
C ARG A 96 -4.86 -8.07 -9.53
N VAL A 97 -4.32 -7.86 -10.72
CA VAL A 97 -4.79 -8.54 -11.93
C VAL A 97 -4.56 -10.04 -11.78
N LYS A 98 -5.63 -10.80 -11.94
CA LYS A 98 -5.64 -12.25 -11.76
C LYS A 98 -5.06 -12.95 -12.99
N THR A 99 -3.97 -13.67 -12.78
CA THR A 99 -3.30 -14.49 -13.80
C THR A 99 -3.50 -15.98 -13.57
N VAL A 100 -3.07 -16.79 -14.53
CA VAL A 100 -2.90 -18.24 -14.32
C VAL A 100 -1.91 -18.46 -13.18
N PRO A 101 -2.16 -19.40 -12.23
CA PRO A 101 -1.26 -19.63 -11.11
C PRO A 101 0.18 -19.89 -11.55
N GLY A 102 1.12 -19.07 -11.05
CA GLY A 102 2.54 -19.17 -11.38
C GLY A 102 2.93 -18.57 -12.75
N ALA A 103 2.01 -17.90 -13.44
CA ALA A 103 2.27 -17.26 -14.72
C ALA A 103 1.89 -15.77 -14.69
N TYR A 104 2.32 -15.06 -15.74
CA TYR A 104 2.06 -13.63 -15.93
C TYR A 104 0.86 -13.37 -16.85
N GLU A 105 0.37 -14.41 -17.54
CA GLU A 105 -0.73 -14.29 -18.49
C GLU A 105 -2.10 -14.37 -17.78
N VAL A 106 -2.99 -13.48 -18.19
CA VAL A 106 -4.43 -13.57 -17.94
C VAL A 106 -5.00 -14.61 -18.87
N LYS A 107 -5.57 -15.67 -18.29
CA LYS A 107 -6.03 -16.88 -19.00
C LYS A 107 -6.79 -16.55 -20.28
N GLU A 108 -6.30 -17.06 -21.41
CA GLU A 108 -6.93 -17.01 -22.75
C GLU A 108 -7.16 -15.60 -23.31
N LYS A 109 -6.44 -14.58 -22.82
CA LYS A 109 -6.61 -13.19 -23.27
C LYS A 109 -5.43 -12.61 -24.04
N LYS A 110 -4.27 -13.29 -24.09
CA LYS A 110 -3.01 -12.67 -24.59
C LYS A 110 -2.70 -11.34 -23.89
N ILE A 111 -3.12 -11.22 -22.63
CA ILE A 111 -2.89 -10.07 -21.76
C ILE A 111 -1.96 -10.54 -20.66
N PHE A 112 -0.92 -9.76 -20.38
CA PHE A 112 0.09 -10.08 -19.37
C PHE A 112 0.18 -8.93 -18.38
N THR A 113 0.50 -9.24 -17.13
CA THR A 113 0.68 -8.26 -16.05
C THR A 113 1.98 -8.52 -15.31
N ALA A 114 2.62 -7.47 -14.80
CA ALA A 114 3.86 -7.55 -14.06
C ALA A 114 3.93 -6.43 -13.01
N GLY A 115 4.87 -6.57 -12.06
CA GLY A 115 5.12 -5.57 -11.04
C GLY A 115 3.93 -5.42 -10.09
N ASP A 116 3.68 -4.21 -9.59
CA ASP A 116 2.69 -4.01 -8.53
C ASP A 116 1.25 -4.37 -8.95
N MET A 117 0.93 -4.36 -10.26
CA MET A 117 -0.38 -4.82 -10.75
C MET A 117 -0.56 -6.33 -10.63
N HIS A 118 0.52 -7.11 -10.64
CA HIS A 118 0.51 -8.57 -10.53
C HIS A 118 0.86 -9.03 -9.09
N ARG A 119 1.94 -8.49 -8.53
CA ARG A 119 2.47 -8.84 -7.20
C ARG A 119 1.76 -8.13 -6.05
N GLY A 120 1.34 -6.89 -6.28
CA GLY A 120 1.02 -5.91 -5.22
C GLY A 120 2.26 -5.09 -4.82
N GLN A 121 2.04 -4.04 -4.03
CA GLN A 121 3.07 -3.07 -3.60
C GLN A 121 4.40 -3.74 -3.21
N SER A 122 5.46 -3.47 -3.98
CA SER A 122 6.78 -4.06 -3.77
C SER A 122 7.93 -3.10 -4.10
N LEU A 123 9.14 -3.65 -4.21
CA LEU A 123 10.33 -2.89 -4.59
C LEU A 123 10.48 -2.80 -6.11
N VAL A 124 11.14 -1.74 -6.58
CA VAL A 124 11.43 -1.53 -8.01
C VAL A 124 12.15 -2.73 -8.63
N VAL A 125 13.07 -3.37 -7.90
CA VAL A 125 13.78 -4.57 -8.39
C VAL A 125 12.83 -5.73 -8.72
N TRP A 126 11.74 -5.87 -7.97
CA TRP A 126 10.72 -6.90 -8.26
C TRP A 126 9.92 -6.55 -9.51
N ALA A 127 9.60 -5.28 -9.71
CA ALA A 127 8.93 -4.84 -10.94
C ALA A 127 9.81 -5.07 -12.18
N ILE A 128 11.12 -4.84 -12.06
CA ILE A 128 12.09 -5.12 -13.13
C ILE A 128 12.13 -6.62 -13.43
N GLU A 129 12.26 -7.45 -12.39
CA GLU A 129 12.31 -8.90 -12.54
C GLU A 129 11.03 -9.44 -13.20
N GLU A 130 9.86 -9.10 -12.66
CA GLU A 130 8.59 -9.53 -13.25
C GLU A 130 8.38 -9.00 -14.66
N GLY A 131 8.91 -7.82 -14.99
CA GLY A 131 8.91 -7.31 -16.36
C GLY A 131 9.71 -8.20 -17.32
N ARG A 132 10.86 -8.73 -16.89
CA ARG A 132 11.67 -9.68 -17.69
C ARG A 132 10.94 -11.00 -17.86
N GLU A 133 10.35 -11.51 -16.80
CA GLU A 133 9.62 -12.78 -16.81
C GLU A 133 8.33 -12.70 -17.65
N ALA A 134 7.59 -11.59 -17.55
CA ALA A 134 6.44 -11.34 -18.41
C ALA A 134 6.85 -11.20 -19.88
N ALA A 135 7.98 -10.56 -20.19
CA ALA A 135 8.51 -10.51 -21.55
C ALA A 135 8.85 -11.91 -22.09
N ARG A 136 9.46 -12.77 -21.25
CA ARG A 136 9.71 -14.17 -21.61
C ARG A 136 8.41 -14.94 -21.89
N ALA A 137 7.39 -14.76 -21.05
CA ALA A 137 6.08 -15.39 -21.23
C ALA A 137 5.36 -14.91 -22.50
N VAL A 138 5.47 -13.61 -22.84
CA VAL A 138 4.94 -13.05 -24.09
C VAL A 138 5.67 -13.66 -25.29
N ASP A 139 6.99 -13.73 -25.26
CA ASP A 139 7.80 -14.30 -26.34
C ASP A 139 7.44 -15.77 -26.59
N GLU A 140 7.40 -16.58 -25.53
CA GLU A 140 7.00 -17.98 -25.62
C GLU A 140 5.55 -18.16 -26.12
N SER A 141 4.61 -17.33 -25.67
CA SER A 141 3.21 -17.37 -26.12
C SER A 141 3.05 -17.06 -27.61
N LEU A 142 3.87 -16.14 -28.15
CA LEU A 142 3.83 -15.74 -29.56
C LEU A 142 4.62 -16.67 -30.48
N MET A 143 5.77 -17.16 -30.02
CA MET A 143 6.74 -17.89 -30.84
C MET A 143 6.71 -19.41 -30.63
N GLY A 144 6.14 -19.87 -29.53
CA GLY A 144 6.15 -21.27 -29.08
C GLY A 144 7.44 -21.73 -28.40
N TYR A 145 8.44 -20.85 -28.30
CA TYR A 145 9.71 -21.02 -27.58
C TYR A 145 10.31 -19.64 -27.24
N THR A 146 11.36 -19.58 -26.40
CA THR A 146 12.06 -18.32 -26.08
C THR A 146 13.57 -18.50 -26.04
N ASN A 147 14.32 -17.45 -26.39
CA ASN A 147 15.79 -17.36 -26.32
C ASN A 147 16.27 -16.31 -25.29
N LEU A 148 15.37 -15.80 -24.45
CA LEU A 148 15.63 -14.76 -23.45
C LEU A 148 16.18 -15.28 -22.12
#